data_AF-A0A8B9QVV6-F1
#
_entry.id   AF-A0A8B9QVV6-F1
#
_cell.length_a   1.000
_cell.length_b   1.000
_cell.length_c   1.000
_cell.angle_alpha   90.00
_cell.angle_beta   90.00
_cell.angle_gamma   90.00
#
_symmetry.space_group_name_H-M   'P 1'
#
loop_
_entity.id
_entity.type
_entity.pdbx_description
1 polymer ?
#
loop_
_entity_poly.entity_id
_entity_poly.type
_entity_poly.pdbx_seq_one_letter_code
_entity_poly.pdbx_strand_id
1 'polypeptide(L)'
;ELMRSREAMKNPKSGRRRVAGKQQQPKPPAAHGDIAVPKFKRGKGESEHSYLCRMEQEVQHILFLTKNQVQREPEKEAAAPQKSRRKKEFQKKKLDKARRRKEEKKEALLEKSLLRDTVAFGEVVTEPPTLTSRPRRGGPAEQAGRKRLLLAPRLGRGSPAAPVSLARQRIVQEERARVVQAYRDIQKRKRQQREAQAARGVPG
;
A
#
# COMPACT_ATOMS: atom_id res chain seq x y z
N GLU A 1 41.94 -48.36 -4.30
CA GLU A 1 42.28 -47.05 -4.92
C GLU A 1 42.90 -46.03 -3.97
N LEU A 2 42.59 -46.05 -2.66
CA LEU A 2 43.17 -45.13 -1.67
C LEU A 2 44.68 -45.27 -1.44
N MET A 3 45.27 -46.47 -1.62
CA MET A 3 46.71 -46.67 -1.44
C MET A 3 47.57 -46.00 -2.54
N ARG A 4 47.12 -45.98 -3.80
CA ARG A 4 47.84 -45.32 -4.91
C ARG A 4 47.90 -43.80 -4.76
N SER A 5 46.89 -43.18 -4.16
CA SER A 5 46.87 -41.71 -3.93
C SER A 5 47.93 -41.25 -2.94
N ARG A 6 48.28 -42.10 -1.97
CA ARG A 6 49.27 -41.78 -0.94
C ARG A 6 50.70 -41.89 -1.45
N GLU A 7 50.94 -42.79 -2.41
CA GLU A 7 52.23 -42.93 -3.11
C GLU A 7 52.56 -41.74 -4.01
N ALA A 8 51.57 -41.14 -4.67
CA ALA A 8 51.75 -39.95 -5.51
C ALA A 8 52.19 -38.70 -4.73
N MET A 9 51.84 -38.62 -3.44
CA MET A 9 52.25 -37.54 -2.54
C MET A 9 53.66 -37.73 -1.96
N LYS A 10 54.22 -38.94 -2.05
CA LYS A 10 55.51 -39.29 -1.42
C LYS A 10 56.71 -38.91 -2.28
N ASN A 11 56.54 -38.81 -3.61
CA ASN A 11 57.56 -38.39 -4.56
C ASN A 11 57.07 -37.18 -5.38
N PRO A 12 57.22 -35.94 -4.88
CA PRO A 12 56.97 -34.76 -5.70
C PRO A 12 58.04 -34.72 -6.80
N LYS A 13 57.65 -35.12 -8.02
CA LYS A 13 58.53 -35.02 -9.20
C LYS A 13 59.05 -33.58 -9.30
N SER A 14 60.37 -33.47 -9.34
CA SER A 14 61.17 -32.26 -9.31
C SER A 14 60.68 -31.18 -10.28
N GLY A 15 60.85 -29.93 -9.84
CA GLY A 15 60.25 -28.74 -10.41
C GLY A 15 60.54 -28.54 -11.90
N ARG A 16 59.51 -28.70 -12.72
CA ARG A 16 59.33 -27.83 -13.89
C ARG A 16 58.40 -26.70 -13.49
N ARG A 17 58.95 -25.48 -13.41
CA ARG A 17 58.18 -24.24 -13.34
C ARG A 17 57.13 -24.29 -14.44
N ARG A 18 55.86 -24.44 -14.07
CA ARG A 18 54.75 -24.18 -14.98
C ARG A 18 54.76 -22.69 -15.25
N VAL A 19 55.16 -22.30 -16.45
CA VAL A 19 54.87 -20.95 -16.96
C VAL A 19 53.37 -20.78 -16.83
N ALA A 20 52.94 -19.75 -16.09
CA ALA A 20 51.54 -19.42 -15.91
C ALA A 20 50.92 -19.11 -17.27
N GLY A 21 50.33 -20.13 -17.91
CA GLY A 21 49.42 -19.94 -19.02
C GLY A 21 48.29 -19.06 -18.51
N LYS A 22 48.10 -17.92 -19.19
CA LYS A 22 47.05 -16.92 -18.92
C LYS A 22 45.78 -17.62 -18.44
N GLN A 23 45.46 -17.40 -17.16
CA GLN A 23 44.17 -17.77 -16.61
C GLN A 23 43.11 -17.11 -17.49
N GLN A 24 42.33 -17.94 -18.20
CA GLN A 24 41.12 -17.47 -18.85
C GLN A 24 40.27 -16.85 -17.75
N GLN A 25 39.93 -15.58 -17.92
CA GLN A 25 39.06 -14.88 -16.98
C GLN A 25 37.77 -15.67 -16.77
N PRO A 26 37.22 -15.69 -15.55
CA PRO A 26 35.93 -16.30 -15.30
C PRO A 26 34.90 -15.58 -16.18
N LYS A 27 34.28 -16.33 -17.10
CA LYS A 27 33.13 -15.84 -17.86
C LYS A 27 32.05 -15.38 -16.86
N PRO A 28 31.31 -14.31 -17.17
CA PRO A 28 30.21 -13.85 -16.33
C PRO A 28 29.25 -15.01 -16.07
N PRO A 29 28.66 -15.12 -14.86
CA PRO A 29 27.74 -16.19 -14.54
C PRO A 29 26.60 -16.17 -15.55
N ALA A 30 26.44 -17.26 -16.30
CA ALA A 30 25.31 -17.43 -17.20
C ALA A 30 24.03 -17.22 -16.39
N ALA A 31 23.12 -16.41 -16.93
CA ALA A 31 21.82 -16.17 -16.33
C ALA A 31 21.16 -17.50 -15.96
N HIS A 32 20.56 -17.54 -14.77
CA HIS A 32 20.11 -18.73 -14.05
C HIS A 32 19.67 -19.90 -14.96
N GLY A 33 20.54 -20.92 -15.02
CA GLY A 33 20.23 -22.25 -15.55
C GLY A 33 20.94 -22.60 -16.85
N ASP A 34 21.40 -21.64 -17.66
CA ASP A 34 21.90 -21.95 -19.00
C ASP A 34 23.32 -22.52 -18.98
N ILE A 35 23.54 -23.66 -19.65
CA ILE A 35 24.87 -24.28 -19.77
C ILE A 35 25.72 -23.40 -20.68
N ALA A 36 26.84 -22.92 -20.14
CA ALA A 36 27.80 -22.17 -20.91
C ALA A 36 28.42 -23.05 -22.00
N VAL A 37 28.17 -22.71 -23.27
CA VAL A 37 28.77 -23.40 -24.42
C VAL A 37 30.24 -22.94 -24.59
N PRO A 38 31.22 -23.85 -24.47
CA PRO A 38 32.62 -23.54 -24.74
C PRO A 38 32.86 -23.27 -26.23
N LYS A 39 33.84 -22.42 -26.52
CA LYS A 39 34.26 -22.14 -27.91
C LYS A 39 35.47 -23.01 -28.21
N PHE A 40 35.27 -24.13 -28.89
CA PHE A 40 36.35 -25.07 -29.25
C PHE A 40 37.20 -24.50 -30.38
N LYS A 41 38.36 -23.95 -30.03
CA LYS A 41 39.42 -23.55 -30.97
C LYS A 41 40.76 -24.08 -30.46
N ARG A 42 41.58 -24.63 -31.36
CA ARG A 42 42.94 -25.11 -31.00
C ARG A 42 43.79 -23.94 -30.50
N GLY A 43 44.43 -24.11 -29.35
CA GLY A 43 45.32 -23.10 -28.77
C GLY A 43 46.61 -22.95 -29.57
N LYS A 44 47.27 -21.79 -29.47
CA LYS A 44 48.61 -21.60 -30.05
C LYS A 44 49.60 -22.54 -29.33
N GLY A 45 50.17 -23.49 -30.06
CA GLY A 45 51.11 -24.49 -29.53
C GLY A 45 50.47 -25.75 -28.93
N GLU A 46 49.15 -25.91 -29.06
CA GLU A 46 48.45 -27.14 -28.64
C GLU A 46 48.61 -28.23 -29.71
N SER A 47 49.03 -29.43 -29.30
CA SER A 47 49.04 -30.60 -30.18
C SER A 47 47.62 -31.08 -30.48
N GLU A 48 47.42 -31.73 -31.62
CA GLU A 48 46.10 -32.22 -32.04
C GLU A 48 45.49 -33.19 -31.02
N HIS A 49 46.30 -34.09 -30.49
CA HIS A 49 45.86 -35.03 -29.47
C HIS A 49 45.40 -34.32 -28.18
N SER A 50 46.14 -33.32 -27.70
CA SER A 50 45.74 -32.52 -26.53
C SER A 50 44.41 -31.78 -26.77
N TYR A 51 44.23 -31.24 -27.97
CA TYR A 51 43.00 -30.56 -28.36
C TYR A 51 41.79 -31.50 -28.32
N LEU A 52 41.93 -32.70 -28.89
CA LEU A 52 40.87 -33.71 -28.91
C LEU A 52 40.51 -34.17 -27.49
N CYS A 53 41.50 -34.45 -26.64
CA CYS A 53 41.24 -34.82 -25.25
C CYS A 53 40.51 -33.71 -24.46
N ARG A 54 40.89 -32.43 -24.62
CA ARG A 54 40.18 -31.31 -23.99
C ARG A 54 38.73 -31.23 -24.50
N MET A 55 38.56 -31.36 -25.81
CA MET A 55 37.25 -31.33 -26.45
C MET A 55 36.34 -32.44 -25.92
N GLU A 56 36.84 -33.68 -25.84
CA GLU A 56 36.09 -34.83 -25.32
C GLU A 56 35.65 -34.64 -23.86
N GLN A 57 36.54 -34.12 -23.01
CA GLN A 57 36.23 -33.86 -21.60
C GLN A 57 35.13 -32.80 -21.44
N GLU A 58 35.21 -31.71 -22.20
CA GLU A 58 34.20 -30.64 -22.17
C GLU A 58 32.85 -31.14 -22.73
N VAL A 59 32.86 -31.97 -23.78
CA VAL A 59 31.64 -32.59 -24.32
C VAL A 59 30.99 -33.51 -23.28
N GLN A 60 31.76 -34.36 -22.62
CA GLN A 60 31.25 -35.21 -21.54
C GLN A 60 30.67 -34.38 -20.39
N HIS A 61 31.33 -33.29 -20.02
CA HIS A 61 30.88 -32.39 -18.98
C HIS A 61 29.56 -31.69 -19.34
N ILE A 62 29.44 -31.14 -20.55
CA ILE A 62 28.19 -30.51 -21.04
C ILE A 62 27.08 -31.55 -21.09
N LEU A 63 27.34 -32.75 -21.62
CA LEU A 63 26.35 -33.82 -21.67
C LEU A 63 25.85 -34.18 -20.27
N PHE A 64 26.74 -34.23 -19.27
CA PHE A 64 26.37 -34.42 -17.88
C PHE A 64 25.47 -33.28 -17.37
N LEU A 65 25.85 -32.02 -17.61
CA LEU A 65 25.04 -30.88 -17.19
C LEU A 65 23.65 -30.92 -17.85
N THR A 66 23.57 -31.20 -19.15
CA THR A 66 22.32 -31.27 -19.91
C THR A 66 21.39 -32.36 -19.38
N LYS A 67 21.93 -33.55 -19.06
CA LYS A 67 21.15 -34.64 -18.47
C LYS A 67 20.54 -34.29 -17.11
N ASN A 68 21.21 -33.39 -16.37
CA ASN A 68 20.75 -32.93 -15.06
C ASN A 68 19.92 -31.64 -15.12
N GLN A 69 19.66 -31.08 -16.31
CA GLN A 69 18.76 -29.94 -16.43
C GLN A 69 17.30 -30.39 -16.38
N VAL A 70 16.52 -29.70 -15.56
CA VAL A 70 15.05 -29.79 -15.60
C VAL A 70 14.59 -29.31 -16.98
N GLN A 71 13.69 -30.07 -17.62
CA GLN A 71 13.08 -29.67 -18.89
C GLN A 71 12.47 -28.28 -18.74
N ARG A 72 13.00 -27.32 -19.50
CA ARG A 72 12.44 -25.97 -19.52
C ARG A 72 11.13 -26.01 -20.29
N GLU A 73 10.07 -25.54 -19.67
CA GLU A 73 8.80 -25.25 -20.32
C GLU A 73 8.68 -23.72 -20.46
N PRO A 74 9.41 -23.09 -21.39
CA PRO A 74 9.36 -21.64 -21.56
C PRO A 74 7.98 -21.14 -21.99
N GLU A 75 7.16 -22.00 -22.59
CA GLU A 75 5.78 -21.70 -23.02
C GLU A 75 4.78 -21.67 -21.86
N LYS A 76 5.09 -22.27 -20.72
CA LYS A 76 4.32 -22.04 -19.50
C LYS A 76 4.80 -20.74 -18.91
N GLU A 77 4.19 -19.64 -19.37
CA GLU A 77 4.35 -18.32 -18.78
C GLU A 77 4.31 -18.46 -17.24
N ALA A 78 5.46 -18.27 -16.62
CA ALA A 78 5.55 -18.29 -15.17
C ALA A 78 4.59 -17.21 -14.68
N ALA A 79 3.49 -17.63 -14.05
CA ALA A 79 2.48 -16.74 -13.51
C ALA A 79 3.20 -15.63 -12.74
N ALA A 80 2.98 -14.38 -13.18
CA ALA A 80 3.72 -13.23 -12.68
C ALA A 80 3.84 -13.30 -11.15
N PRO A 81 5.04 -13.05 -10.58
CA PRO A 81 5.32 -13.33 -9.18
C PRO A 81 4.21 -12.75 -8.30
N GLN A 82 3.57 -13.63 -7.54
CA GLN A 82 2.39 -13.28 -6.77
C GLN A 82 2.76 -12.21 -5.74
N LYS A 83 2.39 -10.96 -6.03
CA LYS A 83 2.65 -9.83 -5.14
C LYS A 83 2.05 -10.13 -3.76
N SER A 84 2.76 -9.72 -2.70
CA SER A 84 2.24 -9.84 -1.34
C SER A 84 0.88 -9.15 -1.21
N ARG A 85 0.03 -9.67 -0.31
CA ARG A 85 -1.32 -9.16 -0.06
C ARG A 85 -1.34 -7.63 0.16
N ARG A 86 -0.39 -7.14 0.98
CA ARG A 86 -0.19 -5.70 1.25
C ARG A 86 0.11 -4.89 -0.02
N LYS A 87 0.89 -5.43 -0.95
CA LYS A 87 1.21 -4.73 -2.21
C LYS A 87 0.01 -4.66 -3.14
N LYS A 88 -0.82 -5.70 -3.19
CA LYS A 88 -2.08 -5.72 -3.96
C LYS A 88 -3.07 -4.67 -3.42
N GLU A 89 -3.26 -4.64 -2.11
CA GLU A 89 -4.12 -3.65 -1.44
C GLU A 89 -3.64 -2.22 -1.67
N PHE A 90 -2.33 -1.97 -1.60
CA PHE A 90 -1.76 -0.65 -1.90
C PHE A 90 -2.01 -0.21 -3.34
N GLN A 91 -1.84 -1.12 -4.32
CA GLN A 91 -2.12 -0.82 -5.73
C GLN A 91 -3.60 -0.54 -5.96
N LYS A 92 -4.49 -1.32 -5.35
CA LYS A 92 -5.95 -1.10 -5.41
C LYS A 92 -6.32 0.26 -4.82
N LYS A 93 -5.83 0.59 -3.62
CA LYS A 93 -6.08 1.88 -2.95
C LYS A 93 -5.61 3.08 -3.79
N LYS A 94 -4.48 2.94 -4.49
CA LYS A 94 -3.97 3.99 -5.40
C LYS A 94 -4.91 4.20 -6.59
N LEU A 95 -5.41 3.12 -7.19
CA LEU A 95 -6.37 3.18 -8.28
C LEU A 95 -7.72 3.77 -7.82
N ASP A 96 -8.22 3.34 -6.67
CA ASP A 96 -9.48 3.84 -6.12
C ASP A 96 -9.41 5.34 -5.83
N LYS A 97 -8.28 5.83 -5.30
CA LYS A 97 -8.05 7.27 -5.11
C LYS A 97 -8.08 8.04 -6.43
N ALA A 98 -7.54 7.46 -7.50
CA ALA A 98 -7.55 8.10 -8.82
C ALA A 98 -8.97 8.15 -9.41
N ARG A 99 -9.79 7.11 -9.19
CA ARG A 99 -11.20 7.08 -9.62
C ARG A 99 -12.04 8.12 -8.88
N ARG A 100 -11.94 8.17 -7.55
CA ARG A 100 -12.62 9.20 -6.72
C ARG A 100 -12.27 10.62 -7.15
N ARG A 101 -10.98 10.91 -7.38
CA ARG A 101 -10.55 12.22 -7.89
C ARG A 101 -11.13 12.56 -9.27
N LYS A 102 -11.44 11.58 -10.11
CA LYS A 102 -12.10 11.82 -11.39
C LYS A 102 -13.58 12.10 -11.20
N GLU A 103 -14.25 11.39 -10.30
CA GLU A 103 -15.66 11.61 -9.94
C GLU A 103 -15.83 13.00 -9.31
N GLU A 104 -15.04 13.34 -8.28
CA GLU A 104 -15.03 14.67 -7.63
C GLU A 104 -14.79 15.80 -8.66
N LYS A 105 -13.90 15.60 -9.64
CA LYS A 105 -13.67 16.59 -10.70
C LYS A 105 -14.87 16.73 -11.63
N LYS A 106 -15.56 15.64 -11.95
CA LYS A 106 -16.79 15.68 -12.75
C LYS A 106 -17.88 16.41 -12.00
N GLU A 107 -18.08 16.10 -10.73
CA GLU A 107 -19.04 16.79 -9.85
C GLU A 107 -18.73 18.28 -9.76
N ALA A 108 -17.48 18.66 -9.52
CA ALA A 108 -17.08 20.07 -9.47
C ALA A 108 -17.28 20.81 -10.80
N LEU A 109 -17.12 20.14 -11.95
CA LEU A 109 -17.42 20.72 -13.25
C LEU A 109 -18.93 20.93 -13.44
N LEU A 110 -19.74 19.97 -12.99
CA LEU A 110 -21.20 20.08 -13.02
C LEU A 110 -21.69 21.20 -12.10
N GLU A 111 -21.20 21.28 -10.86
CA GLU A 111 -21.53 22.37 -9.93
C GLU A 111 -21.18 23.74 -10.52
N LYS A 112 -19.98 23.88 -11.11
CA LYS A 112 -19.58 25.12 -11.78
C LYS A 112 -20.49 25.49 -12.94
N SER A 113 -21.02 24.51 -13.66
CA SER A 113 -21.97 24.77 -14.75
C SER A 113 -23.35 25.20 -14.22
N LEU A 114 -23.80 24.60 -13.11
CA LEU A 114 -25.08 24.93 -12.47
C LEU A 114 -25.06 26.30 -11.76
N LEU A 115 -23.92 26.69 -11.19
CA LEU A 115 -23.72 27.96 -10.50
C LEU A 115 -23.28 29.10 -11.44
N ARG A 116 -23.24 28.85 -12.75
CA ARG A 116 -22.90 29.87 -13.73
C ARG A 116 -24.16 30.60 -14.18
N ASP A 117 -24.45 31.72 -13.55
CA ASP A 117 -25.50 32.64 -14.02
C ASP A 117 -24.96 33.47 -15.19
N THR A 118 -25.49 33.20 -16.39
CA THR A 118 -25.19 34.01 -17.57
C THR A 118 -26.08 35.24 -17.58
N VAL A 119 -25.57 36.36 -17.07
CA VAL A 119 -26.23 37.67 -17.18
C VAL A 119 -25.76 38.36 -18.47
N ALA A 120 -26.69 38.91 -19.25
CA ALA A 120 -26.36 39.65 -20.46
C ALA A 120 -25.61 40.94 -20.10
N PHE A 121 -24.55 41.25 -20.85
CA PHE A 121 -23.75 42.46 -20.63
C PHE A 121 -24.62 43.70 -20.92
N GLY A 122 -24.94 44.47 -19.88
CA GLY A 122 -25.84 45.63 -19.95
C GLY A 122 -26.98 45.62 -18.92
N GLU A 123 -27.33 44.46 -18.35
CA GLU A 123 -28.31 44.32 -17.25
C GLU A 123 -27.67 44.36 -15.85
N VAL A 124 -26.39 44.73 -15.77
CA VAL A 124 -25.74 44.98 -14.48
C VAL A 124 -26.23 46.32 -13.96
N VAL A 125 -27.32 46.31 -13.21
CA VAL A 125 -27.70 47.42 -12.34
C VAL A 125 -26.62 47.52 -11.27
N THR A 126 -25.60 48.34 -11.55
CA THR A 126 -24.53 48.71 -10.60
C THR A 126 -25.03 49.68 -9.53
N GLU A 127 -26.25 50.17 -9.68
CA GLU A 127 -26.88 51.01 -8.70
C GLU A 127 -27.19 50.17 -7.45
N PRO A 128 -26.68 50.55 -6.27
CA PRO A 128 -27.05 49.88 -5.04
C PRO A 128 -28.58 49.93 -4.89
N PRO A 129 -29.24 48.85 -4.46
CA PRO A 129 -30.68 48.84 -4.29
C PRO A 129 -31.08 50.01 -3.37
N THR A 130 -31.85 50.94 -3.93
CA THR A 130 -32.35 52.08 -3.19
C THR A 130 -33.38 51.57 -2.19
N LEU A 131 -33.01 51.56 -0.91
CA LEU A 131 -33.92 51.25 0.19
C LEU A 131 -34.97 52.36 0.24
N THR A 132 -36.09 52.17 -0.46
CA THR A 132 -37.23 53.09 -0.49
C THR A 132 -38.04 53.05 0.81
N SER A 133 -37.77 52.06 1.68
CA SER A 133 -38.36 52.01 3.01
C SER A 133 -37.61 52.96 3.95
N ARG A 134 -38.30 54.00 4.42
CA ARG A 134 -37.82 54.77 5.57
C ARG A 134 -37.78 53.82 6.77
N PRO A 135 -36.64 53.64 7.45
CA PRO A 135 -36.64 52.92 8.72
C PRO A 135 -37.65 53.62 9.63
N ARG A 136 -38.61 52.88 10.18
CA ARG A 136 -39.49 53.42 11.23
C ARG A 136 -38.55 54.00 12.29
N ARG A 137 -38.67 55.29 12.59
CA ARG A 137 -37.95 55.92 13.69
C ARG A 137 -38.31 55.13 14.95
N GLY A 138 -37.44 54.21 15.35
CA GLY A 138 -37.47 53.64 16.68
C GLY A 138 -37.32 54.81 17.64
N GLY A 139 -38.20 54.87 18.65
CA GLY A 139 -38.09 55.84 19.73
C GLY A 139 -36.72 55.78 20.44
N PRO A 140 -36.48 56.66 21.42
CA PRO A 140 -35.19 56.80 22.08
C PRO A 140 -34.62 55.43 22.44
N ALA A 141 -33.39 55.17 21.98
CA ALA A 141 -32.71 53.90 22.07
C ALA A 141 -32.71 53.36 23.51
N GLU A 142 -33.66 52.49 23.82
CA GLU A 142 -33.40 51.46 24.83
C GLU A 142 -32.28 50.62 24.23
N GLN A 143 -31.06 50.82 24.72
CA GLN A 143 -29.85 50.22 24.20
C GLN A 143 -30.06 48.72 23.98
N ALA A 144 -30.30 48.32 22.73
CA ALA A 144 -30.36 46.94 22.31
C ALA A 144 -28.96 46.35 22.52
N GLY A 145 -28.78 45.70 23.67
CA GLY A 145 -27.47 45.23 24.14
C GLY A 145 -27.33 45.16 25.67
N ARG A 146 -28.20 45.82 26.45
CA ARG A 146 -28.14 45.80 27.93
C ARG A 146 -28.96 44.70 28.60
N LYS A 147 -29.56 43.77 27.86
CA LYS A 147 -30.13 42.55 28.44
C LYS A 147 -29.01 41.51 28.54
N ARG A 148 -28.32 41.47 29.69
CA ARG A 148 -27.53 40.28 30.07
C ARG A 148 -28.52 39.12 30.07
N LEU A 149 -28.38 38.18 29.13
CA LEU A 149 -29.20 36.97 29.09
C LEU A 149 -29.21 36.34 30.49
N LEU A 150 -30.36 36.35 31.17
CA LEU A 150 -30.50 35.89 32.56
C LEU A 150 -30.11 34.42 32.75
N LEU A 151 -30.00 33.68 31.65
CA LEU A 151 -29.62 32.28 31.59
C LEU A 151 -28.10 32.05 31.50
N ALA A 152 -27.32 33.04 31.07
CA ALA A 152 -25.86 32.95 30.97
C ALA A 152 -25.14 32.74 32.33
N PRO A 153 -25.62 33.29 33.47
CA PRO A 153 -25.04 33.01 34.78
C PRO A 153 -25.37 31.61 35.30
N ARG A 154 -26.51 31.03 34.88
CA ARG A 154 -26.97 29.70 35.35
C ARG A 154 -26.34 28.56 34.54
N LEU A 155 -26.10 28.81 33.27
CA LEU A 155 -25.28 27.96 32.42
C LEU A 155 -23.82 28.35 32.66
N GLY A 156 -23.25 27.87 33.78
CA GLY A 156 -21.86 28.11 34.15
C GLY A 156 -20.97 28.11 32.91
N ARG A 157 -20.43 29.30 32.59
CA ARG A 157 -19.62 29.54 31.41
C ARG A 157 -18.31 28.80 31.60
N GLY A 158 -18.33 27.49 31.34
CA GLY A 158 -17.13 26.74 31.06
C GLY A 158 -16.45 27.47 29.91
N SER A 159 -15.22 27.92 30.14
CA SER A 159 -14.31 28.34 29.07
C SER A 159 -14.50 27.41 27.87
N PRO A 160 -14.51 27.90 26.61
CA PRO A 160 -14.44 26.99 25.48
C PRO A 160 -13.27 26.05 25.75
N ALA A 161 -13.59 24.77 25.96
CA ALA A 161 -12.57 23.75 26.16
C ALA A 161 -11.66 23.82 24.94
N ALA A 162 -10.35 23.83 25.17
CA ALA A 162 -9.34 23.95 24.12
C ALA A 162 -9.73 23.06 22.92
N PRO A 163 -9.58 23.54 21.67
CA PRO A 163 -10.06 22.83 20.50
C PRO A 163 -9.53 21.41 20.50
N VAL A 164 -10.43 20.46 20.78
CA VAL A 164 -10.11 19.05 20.86
C VAL A 164 -9.84 18.58 19.44
N SER A 165 -8.71 17.90 19.21
CA SER A 165 -8.38 17.38 17.88
C SER A 165 -9.52 16.51 17.34
N LEU A 166 -9.79 16.59 16.03
CA LEU A 166 -10.85 15.79 15.39
C LEU A 166 -10.69 14.29 15.67
N ALA A 167 -9.44 13.82 15.83
CA ALA A 167 -9.15 12.44 16.23
C ALA A 167 -9.68 12.11 17.63
N ARG A 168 -9.44 12.99 18.61
CA ARG A 168 -9.95 12.81 19.98
C ARG A 168 -11.47 12.94 20.04
N GLN A 169 -12.08 13.80 19.21
CA GLN A 169 -13.54 13.89 19.10
C GLN A 169 -14.17 12.58 18.62
N ARG A 170 -13.56 11.91 17.62
CA ARG A 170 -14.02 10.60 17.13
C ARG A 170 -13.97 9.53 18.21
N ILE A 171 -12.87 9.45 18.96
CA ILE A 171 -12.71 8.49 20.07
C ILE A 171 -13.81 8.70 21.11
N VAL A 172 -14.03 9.95 21.54
CA VAL A 172 -15.06 10.27 22.54
C VAL A 172 -16.47 9.95 22.02
N GLN A 173 -16.75 10.19 20.73
CA GLN A 173 -18.05 9.86 20.14
C GLN A 173 -18.29 8.36 20.06
N GLU A 174 -17.28 7.58 19.68
CA GLU A 174 -17.35 6.11 19.66
C GLU A 174 -17.55 5.53 21.07
N GLU A 175 -16.82 6.03 22.06
CA GLU A 175 -16.99 5.64 23.47
C GLU A 175 -18.41 5.97 23.97
N ARG A 176 -18.90 7.18 23.67
CA ARG A 176 -20.28 7.58 24.00
C ARG A 176 -21.30 6.63 23.38
N ALA A 177 -21.14 6.27 22.11
CA ALA A 177 -22.04 5.33 21.44
C ALA A 177 -22.05 3.95 22.13
N ARG A 178 -20.86 3.43 22.48
CA ARG A 178 -20.73 2.14 23.19
C ARG A 178 -21.41 2.17 24.57
N VAL A 179 -21.19 3.22 25.36
CA VAL A 179 -21.79 3.37 26.68
C VAL A 179 -23.31 3.46 26.58
N VAL A 180 -23.84 4.23 25.63
CA VAL A 180 -25.28 4.37 25.42
C VAL A 180 -25.92 3.04 25.01
N GLN A 181 -25.27 2.27 24.14
CA GLN A 181 -25.75 0.94 23.76
C GLN A 181 -25.77 -0.02 24.96
N ALA A 182 -24.65 -0.11 25.69
CA ALA A 182 -24.57 -0.95 26.89
C ALA A 182 -25.63 -0.58 27.94
N TYR A 183 -25.84 0.71 28.17
CA TYR A 183 -26.89 1.20 29.07
C TYR A 183 -28.29 0.79 28.60
N ARG A 184 -28.59 0.94 27.30
CA ARG A 184 -29.88 0.51 26.72
C ARG A 184 -30.10 -0.99 26.89
N ASP A 185 -29.07 -1.80 26.70
CA ASP A 185 -29.16 -3.25 26.83
C ASP A 185 -29.40 -3.67 28.29
N ILE A 186 -28.72 -3.02 29.24
CA ILE A 186 -28.97 -3.22 30.68
C ILE A 186 -30.42 -2.87 31.02
N GLN A 187 -30.93 -1.74 30.52
CA GLN A 187 -32.31 -1.32 30.78
C GLN A 187 -33.34 -2.28 30.17
N LYS A 188 -33.10 -2.77 28.95
CA LYS A 188 -33.95 -3.80 28.33
C LYS A 188 -33.99 -5.07 29.15
N ARG A 189 -32.84 -5.56 29.61
CA ARG A 189 -32.75 -6.77 30.47
C ARG A 189 -33.50 -6.58 31.79
N LYS A 190 -33.34 -5.43 32.45
CA LYS A 190 -34.08 -5.10 33.68
C LYS A 190 -35.59 -5.09 33.45
N ARG A 191 -36.05 -4.55 32.31
CA ARG A 191 -37.47 -4.55 31.95
C ARG A 191 -37.99 -5.97 31.73
N GLN A 192 -37.27 -6.79 30.96
CA GLN A 192 -37.64 -8.19 30.72
C GLN A 192 -37.68 -9.02 32.01
N GLN A 193 -36.75 -8.79 32.94
CA GLN A 193 -36.76 -9.45 34.25
C GLN A 193 -38.00 -9.07 35.06
N ARG A 194 -38.41 -7.80 35.06
CA ARG A 194 -39.65 -7.35 35.73
C ARG A 194 -40.89 -7.95 35.08
N GLU A 195 -40.97 -7.99 33.76
CA GLU A 195 -42.08 -8.61 33.02
C GLU A 195 -42.16 -10.12 33.30
N ALA A 196 -41.02 -10.82 33.33
CA ALA A 196 -40.97 -12.24 33.68
C ALA A 196 -41.35 -12.51 35.15
N GLN A 197 -41.01 -11.61 36.07
CA GLN A 197 -41.43 -11.70 37.47
C GLN A 197 -42.92 -11.40 37.64
N ALA A 198 -43.47 -10.43 36.91
CA ALA A 198 -44.90 -10.14 36.89
C ALA A 198 -45.71 -11.30 36.31
N ALA A 199 -45.24 -11.93 35.22
CA ALA A 199 -45.86 -13.11 34.63
C ALA A 199 -45.80 -14.35 35.54
N ARG A 200 -44.79 -14.45 36.41
CA ARG A 200 -44.69 -15.51 37.44
C ARG A 200 -45.51 -15.22 38.70
N GLY A 201 -45.94 -13.98 38.89
CA GLY A 201 -46.64 -13.49 40.08
C GLY A 201 -48.16 -13.36 39.94
N VAL A 202 -48.77 -13.89 38.87
CA VAL A 202 -50.23 -14.00 38.75
C VAL A 202 -50.64 -15.43 39.13
N PRO A 203 -51.02 -15.69 40.40
CA PRO A 203 -51.88 -16.82 40.71
C PRO A 203 -53.29 -16.51 40.21
N GLY A 204 -53.94 -17.51 39.59
CA GLY A 204 -55.37 -17.48 39.30
C GLY A 204 -56.22 -17.57 40.56
#